data_AF-A0A1W1BWA4-F1
#
_entry.id   AF-A0A1W1BWA4-F1
#
_cell.length_a   1.000
_cell.length_b   1.000
_cell.length_c   1.000
_cell.angle_alpha   90.00
_cell.angle_beta   90.00
_cell.angle_gamma   90.00
#
_symmetry.space_group_name_H-M   'P 1'
#
loop_
_entity.id
_entity.type
_entity.pdbx_description
1 polymer ?
#
loop_
_entity_poly.entity_id
_entity_poly.type
_entity_poly.pdbx_seq_one_letter_code
_entity_poly.pdbx_strand_id
1 'polypeptide(L)'
;MNNMLKESVAALLCYIIKIDNKDIDRERPLFCRFMQQNFDNSCEDLTKLYYELLESDYNIDTHISIIANALINKTYEKVSILKQINYLIIKDNPHTDDYDIFDKVKKAFGLYQD
;
A
#
# COMPACT_ATOMS: atom_id res chain seq x y z
N MET A 1 -6.91 -13.82 -8.38
CA MET A 1 -7.04 -13.02 -7.13
C MET A 1 -7.94 -11.82 -7.40
N ASN A 2 -8.60 -11.23 -6.39
CA ASN A 2 -9.60 -10.16 -6.59
C ASN A 2 -8.93 -8.88 -7.13
N ASN A 3 -9.32 -8.43 -8.33
CA ASN A 3 -8.77 -7.21 -8.96
C ASN A 3 -8.93 -5.97 -8.08
N MET A 4 -10.05 -5.86 -7.35
CA MET A 4 -10.31 -4.73 -6.46
C MET A 4 -9.35 -4.68 -5.26
N LEU A 5 -8.91 -5.85 -4.76
CA LEU A 5 -7.88 -5.92 -3.72
C LEU A 5 -6.53 -5.45 -4.26
N LYS A 6 -6.17 -5.86 -5.49
CA LYS A 6 -4.93 -5.43 -6.16
C LYS A 6 -4.90 -3.91 -6.32
N GLU A 7 -5.95 -3.34 -6.88
CA GLU A 7 -6.07 -1.88 -7.06
C GLU A 7 -6.01 -1.15 -5.72
N SER A 8 -6.65 -1.69 -4.68
CA SER A 8 -6.64 -1.04 -3.37
C SER A 8 -5.29 -1.10 -2.66
N VAL A 9 -4.57 -2.22 -2.74
CA VAL A 9 -3.19 -2.30 -2.21
C VAL A 9 -2.28 -1.38 -3.01
N ALA A 10 -2.40 -1.34 -4.33
CA ALA A 10 -1.64 -0.44 -5.18
C ALA A 10 -1.90 1.03 -4.81
N ALA A 11 -3.17 1.42 -4.64
CA ALA A 11 -3.57 2.76 -4.25
C ALA A 11 -2.99 3.15 -2.89
N LEU A 12 -2.98 2.22 -1.92
CA LEU A 12 -2.38 2.45 -0.62
C LEU A 12 -0.87 2.71 -0.69
N LEU A 13 -0.13 1.91 -1.45
CA LEU A 13 1.32 2.12 -1.61
C LEU A 13 1.62 3.42 -2.36
N CYS A 14 0.85 3.76 -3.40
CA CYS A 14 1.01 5.01 -4.14
C CYS A 14 0.67 6.23 -3.27
N TYR A 15 -0.34 6.13 -2.41
CA TYR A 15 -0.70 7.19 -1.48
C TYR A 15 0.46 7.56 -0.57
N ILE A 16 1.13 6.55 0.02
CA ILE A 16 2.30 6.75 0.89
C ILE A 16 3.44 7.42 0.12
N ILE A 17 3.71 6.98 -1.11
CA ILE A 17 4.72 7.58 -1.98
C ILE A 17 4.42 9.06 -2.28
N LYS A 18 3.14 9.41 -2.51
CA LYS A 18 2.71 10.80 -2.73
C LYS A 18 2.89 11.67 -1.50
N ILE A 19 2.40 11.23 -0.34
CA ILE A 19 2.42 12.06 0.89
C ILE A 19 3.85 12.31 1.38
N ASP A 20 4.73 11.33 1.23
CA ASP A 20 6.15 11.44 1.60
C ASP A 20 6.96 12.25 0.56
N ASN A 21 6.33 12.75 -0.50
CA ASN A 21 6.94 13.48 -1.63
C ASN A 21 8.19 12.76 -2.19
N LYS A 22 8.12 11.42 -2.29
CA LYS A 22 9.24 10.60 -2.75
C LYS A 22 9.46 10.75 -4.25
N ASP A 23 10.67 10.42 -4.69
CA ASP A 23 11.00 10.32 -6.10
C ASP A 23 10.20 9.18 -6.75
N ILE A 24 9.21 9.56 -7.55
CA ILE A 24 8.26 8.68 -8.21
C ILE A 24 8.96 7.58 -9.02
N ASP A 25 10.00 7.92 -9.79
CA ASP A 25 10.67 6.97 -10.67
C ASP A 25 11.60 6.04 -9.88
N ARG A 26 12.17 6.54 -8.78
CA ARG A 26 12.98 5.74 -7.86
C ARG A 26 12.15 4.73 -7.06
N GLU A 27 10.91 5.06 -6.72
CA GLU A 27 10.02 4.17 -5.97
C GLU A 27 9.30 3.13 -6.83
N ARG A 28 9.12 3.38 -8.14
CA ARG A 28 8.50 2.42 -9.08
C ARG A 28 9.03 0.98 -8.98
N PRO A 29 10.36 0.70 -9.04
CA PRO A 29 10.85 -0.67 -8.96
C PRO A 29 10.54 -1.33 -7.60
N LEU A 30 10.51 -0.55 -6.52
CA LEU A 30 10.15 -1.04 -5.20
C LEU A 30 8.65 -1.36 -5.12
N PHE A 31 7.81 -0.48 -5.65
CA PHE A 31 6.38 -0.70 -5.80
C PHE A 31 6.09 -2.01 -6.56
N CYS A 32 6.72 -2.23 -7.72
CA CYS A 32 6.60 -3.47 -8.48
C CYS A 32 6.94 -4.69 -7.60
N ARG A 33 8.07 -4.65 -6.90
CA ARG A 33 8.52 -5.75 -6.04
C ARG A 33 7.53 -6.06 -4.92
N PHE A 34 6.93 -5.04 -4.30
CA PHE A 34 5.95 -5.21 -3.24
C PHE A 34 4.62 -5.75 -3.75
N MET A 35 4.16 -5.25 -4.88
CA MET A 35 2.97 -5.80 -5.54
C MET A 35 3.18 -7.26 -5.93
N GLN A 36 4.35 -7.63 -6.47
CA GLN A 36 4.66 -9.01 -6.88
C GLN A 36 4.73 -10.02 -5.73
N GLN A 37 4.94 -9.57 -4.49
CA GLN A 37 4.87 -10.46 -3.31
C GLN A 37 3.44 -10.91 -3.01
N ASN A 38 2.46 -10.10 -3.41
CA ASN A 38 1.06 -10.32 -3.11
C ASN A 38 0.28 -10.76 -4.37
N PHE A 39 0.68 -10.31 -5.56
CA PHE A 39 -0.06 -10.48 -6.81
C PHE A 39 0.86 -10.99 -7.94
N ASP A 40 0.38 -11.96 -8.71
CA ASP A 40 1.12 -12.50 -9.86
C ASP A 40 0.89 -11.60 -11.10
N ASN A 41 1.61 -10.48 -11.15
CA ASN A 41 1.55 -9.50 -12.24
C ASN A 41 2.95 -9.13 -12.72
N SER A 42 3.07 -8.85 -14.01
CA SER A 42 4.31 -8.33 -14.59
C SER A 42 4.60 -6.93 -14.04
N CYS A 43 5.89 -6.58 -13.89
CA CYS A 43 6.23 -5.21 -13.50
C CYS A 43 5.82 -4.18 -14.58
N GLU A 44 5.65 -4.61 -15.84
CA GLU A 44 5.13 -3.72 -16.89
C GLU A 44 3.67 -3.31 -16.60
N ASP A 45 2.80 -4.27 -16.28
CA ASP A 45 1.40 -3.98 -15.95
C ASP A 45 1.28 -3.19 -14.65
N LEU A 46 2.12 -3.52 -13.67
CA LEU A 46 2.16 -2.82 -12.39
C LEU A 46 2.68 -1.39 -12.55
N THR A 47 3.61 -1.16 -13.48
CA THR A 47 4.11 0.19 -13.79
C THR A 47 3.01 1.07 -14.38
N LYS A 48 2.17 0.52 -15.27
CA LYS A 48 1.01 1.25 -15.81
C LYS A 48 0.06 1.67 -14.69
N LEU A 49 -0.33 0.70 -13.85
CA LEU A 49 -1.19 0.96 -12.68
C LEU A 49 -0.57 1.97 -11.70
N TYR A 50 0.75 1.92 -11.50
CA TYR A 50 1.48 2.85 -10.63
C TYR A 50 1.32 4.29 -11.09
N TYR A 51 1.63 4.60 -12.35
CA TYR A 51 1.51 5.95 -12.88
C TYR A 51 0.04 6.41 -12.94
N GLU A 52 -0.89 5.52 -13.32
CA GLU A 52 -2.34 5.82 -13.29
C GLU A 52 -2.81 6.26 -11.90
N LEU A 53 -2.41 5.54 -10.85
CA LEU A 53 -2.76 5.87 -9.47
C LEU A 53 -2.01 7.12 -8.97
N LEU A 54 -0.82 7.40 -9.48
CA LEU A 54 -0.11 8.63 -9.13
C LEU A 54 -0.81 9.89 -9.65
N GLU A 55 -1.54 9.78 -10.76
CA GLU A 55 -2.32 10.89 -11.34
C GLU A 55 -3.78 10.93 -10.88
N SER A 56 -4.29 9.83 -10.32
CA SER A 56 -5.68 9.72 -9.88
C SER A 56 -5.93 10.31 -8.49
N ASP A 57 -7.12 10.90 -8.32
CA ASP A 57 -7.71 11.20 -7.02
C ASP A 57 -8.51 10.01 -6.53
N TYR A 58 -8.23 9.55 -5.31
CA TYR A 58 -8.99 8.48 -4.67
C TYR A 58 -9.07 8.69 -3.16
N ASN A 59 -10.14 8.15 -2.57
CA ASN A 59 -10.30 8.13 -1.13
C ASN A 59 -9.54 6.94 -0.55
N ILE A 60 -8.45 7.23 0.17
CA ILE A 60 -7.62 6.20 0.78
C ILE A 60 -8.39 5.34 1.79
N ASP A 61 -9.40 5.90 2.47
CA ASP A 61 -10.19 5.19 3.50
C ASP A 61 -11.08 4.12 2.89
N THR A 62 -11.57 4.36 1.68
CA THR A 62 -12.29 3.37 0.89
C THR A 62 -11.37 2.19 0.57
N HIS A 63 -10.15 2.45 0.10
CA HIS A 63 -9.19 1.39 -0.23
C HIS A 63 -8.73 0.62 1.01
N ILE A 64 -8.47 1.29 2.13
CA ILE A 64 -8.16 0.63 3.41
C ILE A 64 -9.31 -0.30 3.82
N SER A 65 -10.56 0.15 3.71
CA SER A 65 -11.74 -0.65 4.05
C SER A 65 -11.89 -1.87 3.14
N ILE A 66 -11.65 -1.71 1.83
CA ILE A 66 -11.65 -2.83 0.87
C ILE A 66 -10.58 -3.87 1.25
N ILE A 67 -9.36 -3.43 1.55
CA ILE A 67 -8.26 -4.34 1.93
C ILE A 67 -8.62 -5.07 3.23
N ALA A 68 -9.07 -4.35 4.25
CA ALA A 68 -9.42 -4.91 5.55
C ALA A 68 -10.49 -6.02 5.43
N ASN A 69 -11.54 -5.74 4.64
CA ASN A 69 -12.62 -6.70 4.39
C ASN A 69 -12.14 -7.91 3.57
N ALA A 70 -11.37 -7.68 2.51
CA ALA A 70 -10.84 -8.75 1.65
C ALA A 70 -9.84 -9.67 2.37
N LEU A 71 -9.21 -9.16 3.44
CA LEU A 71 -8.20 -9.87 4.22
C LEU A 71 -8.68 -10.27 5.63
N ILE A 72 -9.99 -10.27 5.91
CA ILE A 72 -10.53 -10.43 7.29
C ILE A 72 -9.86 -11.56 8.09
N ASN A 73 -9.67 -12.73 7.48
CA ASN A 73 -9.04 -13.92 8.10
C ASN A 73 -7.64 -14.24 7.54
N LYS A 74 -6.97 -13.25 6.95
CA LYS A 74 -5.68 -13.39 6.25
C LYS A 74 -4.58 -12.61 6.96
N THR A 75 -4.22 -13.08 8.16
CA THR A 75 -3.25 -12.40 9.04
C THR A 75 -1.88 -12.23 8.40
N TYR A 76 -1.40 -13.24 7.67
CA TYR A 76 -0.08 -13.18 7.04
C TYR A 76 0.00 -12.06 6.00
N GLU A 77 -1.03 -11.94 5.16
CA GLU A 77 -1.13 -10.92 4.13
C GLU A 77 -1.28 -9.51 4.73
N LYS A 78 -2.09 -9.37 5.79
CA LYS A 78 -2.18 -8.12 6.57
C LYS A 78 -0.81 -7.68 7.09
N VAL A 79 -0.05 -8.59 7.70
CA VAL A 79 1.29 -8.32 8.21
C VAL A 79 2.28 -8.02 7.08
N SER A 80 2.18 -8.71 5.94
CA SER A 80 2.99 -8.46 4.75
C SER A 80 2.81 -7.01 4.26
N ILE A 81 1.55 -6.57 4.10
CA ILE A 81 1.23 -5.20 3.68
C ILE A 81 1.76 -4.16 4.68
N LEU A 82 1.58 -4.38 6.00
CA LEU A 82 2.13 -3.47 7.00
C LEU A 82 3.65 -3.35 6.93
N LYS A 83 4.37 -4.46 6.70
CA LYS A 83 5.83 -4.42 6.51
C LYS A 83 6.23 -3.59 5.29
N GLN A 84 5.49 -3.70 4.19
CA GLN A 84 5.73 -2.93 2.97
C GLN A 84 5.52 -1.42 3.21
N ILE A 85 4.42 -1.05 3.88
CA ILE A 85 4.12 0.34 4.27
C ILE A 85 5.24 0.89 5.16
N ASN A 86 5.61 0.16 6.22
CA ASN A 86 6.66 0.59 7.15
C ASN A 86 8.01 0.76 6.44
N TYR A 87 8.32 -0.09 5.46
CA TYR A 87 9.54 0.06 4.65
C TYR A 87 9.50 1.33 3.79
N LEU A 88 8.36 1.64 3.16
CA LEU A 88 8.22 2.88 2.38
C LEU A 88 8.44 4.11 3.27
N ILE A 89 7.80 4.16 4.43
CA ILE A 89 7.90 5.28 5.38
C ILE A 89 9.34 5.47 5.88
N ILE A 90 9.97 4.41 6.42
CA ILE A 90 11.31 4.52 7.05
C ILE A 90 12.41 4.89 6.05
N LYS A 91 12.24 4.55 4.76
CA LYS A 91 13.28 4.70 3.75
C LYS A 91 13.72 6.16 3.52
N ASP A 92 12.86 7.17 3.73
CA ASP A 92 13.17 8.57 3.38
C ASP A 92 13.07 9.58 4.54
N ASN A 93 13.63 9.24 5.70
CA ASN A 93 13.71 10.12 6.88
C ASN A 93 12.32 10.36 7.53
N PRO A 94 11.89 9.46 8.43
CA PRO A 94 10.51 9.38 8.88
C PRO A 94 10.03 10.68 9.52
N HIS A 95 8.95 11.25 9.00
CA HIS A 95 8.18 12.28 9.68
C HIS A 95 7.11 11.63 10.56
N THR A 96 6.73 12.29 11.65
CA THR A 96 5.73 11.76 12.59
C THR A 96 4.38 11.49 11.94
N ASP A 97 4.05 12.27 10.92
CA ASP A 97 2.74 12.25 10.24
C ASP A 97 2.61 11.02 9.32
N ASP A 98 3.73 10.44 8.87
CA ASP A 98 3.75 9.23 8.04
C ASP A 98 3.22 8.01 8.81
N TYR A 99 3.34 8.03 10.14
CA TYR A 99 2.81 6.98 11.01
C TYR A 99 1.28 7.02 11.16
N ASP A 100 0.61 8.14 10.86
CA ASP A 100 -0.86 8.22 10.94
C ASP A 100 -1.52 7.22 10.00
N ILE A 101 -1.00 7.08 8.78
CA ILE A 101 -1.49 6.10 7.81
C ILE A 101 -1.15 4.68 8.24
N PHE A 102 0.05 4.45 8.74
CA PHE A 102 0.44 3.13 9.24
C PHE A 102 -0.50 2.67 10.37
N ASP A 103 -0.75 3.52 11.36
CA ASP A 103 -1.63 3.21 12.49
C ASP A 103 -3.08 3.05 12.06
N LYS A 104 -3.54 3.87 11.11
CA LYS A 104 -4.88 3.75 10.51
C LYS A 104 -5.07 2.38 9.83
N VAL A 105 -4.12 1.96 9.01
CA VAL A 105 -4.15 0.64 8.34
C VAL A 105 -4.07 -0.49 9.37
N LYS A 106 -3.16 -0.39 10.33
CA LYS A 106 -2.98 -1.38 11.40
C LYS A 106 -4.26 -1.57 12.21
N LYS A 107 -4.94 -0.47 12.57
CA LYS A 107 -6.24 -0.49 13.26
C LYS A 107 -7.33 -1.13 12.40
N ALA A 108 -7.43 -0.75 11.12
CA ALA A 108 -8.40 -1.33 10.20
C ALA A 108 -8.20 -2.85 10.01
N PHE A 109 -6.96 -3.33 10.08
CA PHE A 109 -6.67 -4.76 9.97
C PHE A 109 -7.03 -5.58 11.21
N GLY A 110 -7.43 -4.93 12.32
CA GLY A 110 -7.80 -5.60 13.56
C GLY A 110 -6.63 -6.35 14.19
N LEU A 111 -5.40 -5.87 14.01
CA LEU A 111 -4.19 -6.47 14.59
C LEU A 111 -3.87 -5.94 16.00
N TYR A 112 -4.80 -5.19 16.60
CA TYR A 112 -4.81 -4.94 18.05
C TYR A 112 -5.51 -6.10 18.75
N GLN A 113 -4.81 -6.73 19.69
CA GLN A 113 -5.42 -7.20 20.93
C GLN A 113 -5.00 -6.17 21.98
N ASP A 114 -5.97 -5.59 22.69
CA ASP A 114 -5.70 -4.79 23.88
C ASP A 114 -4.88 -5.59 24.91
#